data_AF-A0A1Y4IH24-F1
#
_entry.id   AF-A0A1Y4IH24-F1
#
_cell.length_a   1.000
_cell.length_b   1.000
_cell.length_c   1.000
_cell.angle_alpha   90.00
_cell.angle_beta   90.00
_cell.angle_gamma   90.00
#
_symmetry.space_group_name_H-M   'P 1'
#
loop_
_entity.id
_entity.type
_entity.pdbx_description
1 polymer ?
#
loop_
_entity_poly.entity_id
_entity_poly.type
_entity_poly.pdbx_seq_one_letter_code
_entity_poly.pdbx_strand_id
1 'polypeptide(L)'
;MTEQEKYGMEQLAEYLDMRIRNEEKNIKENRDKLDRDYLYHFAWNGEELFKSYFMVKQYGELRQVIRVAEAPGEVHGYIQHKREECLKELVSGSIRRRSTDDIFNLAHTYRLECMQGLVKDYAGFERLLSMKAPQKEIKTKKGPERKRQDGLKM
;
A
#
# COMPACT_ATOMS: atom_id res chain seq x y z
N MET A 1 -22.28 4.95 -5.27
CA MET A 1 -21.27 4.18 -4.51
C MET A 1 -21.97 3.39 -3.42
N THR A 2 -21.86 2.07 -3.46
CA THR A 2 -22.41 1.16 -2.45
C THR A 2 -21.63 1.25 -1.14
N GLU A 3 -22.22 0.84 -0.01
CA GLU A 3 -21.52 0.80 1.28
C GLU A 3 -20.30 -0.14 1.26
N GLN A 4 -20.36 -1.20 0.44
CA GLN A 4 -19.23 -2.09 0.21
C GLN A 4 -18.08 -1.36 -0.48
N GLU A 5 -18.37 -0.61 -1.55
CA GLU A 5 -17.37 0.15 -2.30
C GLU A 5 -16.70 1.22 -1.43
N LYS A 6 -17.48 1.91 -0.59
CA LYS A 6 -16.93 2.88 0.37
C LYS A 6 -15.97 2.20 1.36
N TYR A 7 -16.37 1.07 1.92
CA TYR A 7 -15.52 0.32 2.85
C TYR A 7 -14.21 -0.14 2.20
N GLY A 8 -14.26 -0.70 0.98
CA GLY A 8 -13.05 -1.12 0.26
C GLY A 8 -12.11 0.06 -0.04
N MET A 9 -12.66 1.21 -0.42
CA MET A 9 -11.91 2.45 -0.64
C MET A 9 -11.24 2.97 0.63
N GLU A 10 -11.94 2.96 1.76
CA GLU A 10 -11.40 3.35 3.07
C GLU A 10 -10.26 2.41 3.50
N GLN A 11 -10.44 1.10 3.37
CA GLN A 11 -9.40 0.12 3.72
C GLN A 11 -8.16 0.26 2.82
N LEU A 12 -8.35 0.53 1.53
CA LEU A 12 -7.24 0.83 0.64
C LEU A 12 -6.51 2.11 1.06
N ALA A 13 -7.24 3.18 1.36
CA ALA A 13 -6.65 4.45 1.78
C ALA A 13 -5.84 4.31 3.07
N GLU A 14 -6.38 3.63 4.09
CA GLU A 14 -5.69 3.38 5.36
C GLU A 14 -4.41 2.56 5.16
N TYR A 15 -4.49 1.49 4.35
CA TYR A 15 -3.33 0.66 4.05
C TYR A 15 -2.25 1.45 3.31
N LEU A 16 -2.65 2.28 2.34
CA LEU A 16 -1.74 3.11 1.56
C LEU A 16 -1.05 4.16 2.44
N ASP A 17 -1.79 4.81 3.33
CA ASP A 17 -1.26 5.77 4.30
C ASP A 17 -0.29 5.10 5.28
N MET A 18 -0.53 3.85 5.68
CA MET A 18 0.43 3.08 6.47
C MET A 18 1.72 2.80 5.68
N ARG A 19 1.62 2.35 4.42
CA ARG A 19 2.80 2.08 3.58
C ARG A 19 3.62 3.35 3.34
N ILE A 20 2.97 4.47 2.99
CA ILE A 20 3.64 5.77 2.80
C ILE A 20 4.37 6.18 4.07
N ARG A 21 3.71 6.14 5.24
CA ARG A 21 4.34 6.52 6.52
C ARG A 21 5.58 5.68 6.84
N ASN A 22 5.56 4.38 6.54
CA ASN A 22 6.71 3.51 6.76
C ASN A 22 7.89 3.91 5.87
N GLU A 23 7.65 4.19 4.58
CA GLU A 23 8.70 4.63 3.66
C GLU A 23 9.20 6.03 3.99
N GLU A 24 8.32 6.97 4.37
CA GLU A 24 8.70 8.32 4.82
C GLU A 24 9.56 8.28 6.10
N LYS A 25 9.24 7.39 7.03
CA LYS A 25 10.06 7.13 8.21
C LYS A 25 11.45 6.63 7.80
N ASN A 26 11.52 5.67 6.87
CA ASN A 26 12.79 5.14 6.38
C ASN A 26 13.64 6.22 5.70
N ILE A 27 13.01 7.05 4.87
CA ILE A 27 13.64 8.21 4.23
C ILE A 27 14.22 9.15 5.29
N LYS A 28 13.43 9.49 6.32
CA LYS A 28 13.88 10.39 7.38
C LYS A 28 15.09 9.82 8.12
N GLU A 29 15.02 8.57 8.55
CA GLU A 29 16.12 7.91 9.28
C GLU A 29 17.40 7.82 8.43
N ASN A 30 17.29 7.55 7.13
CA ASN A 30 18.44 7.49 6.24
C ASN A 30 19.00 8.87 5.88
N ARG A 31 18.16 9.91 5.81
CA ARG A 31 18.62 11.31 5.71
C ARG A 31 19.39 11.76 6.96
N ASP A 32 18.87 11.45 8.15
CA ASP A 32 19.53 11.78 9.41
C ASP A 32 20.92 11.12 9.52
N LYS A 33 21.12 9.96 8.88
CA LYS A 33 22.43 9.31 8.75
C LYS A 33 23.33 10.04 7.74
N LEU A 34 22.80 10.35 6.55
CA LEU A 34 23.55 11.08 5.51
C LEU A 34 24.07 12.44 6.00
N ASP A 35 23.31 13.13 6.86
CA ASP A 35 23.73 14.41 7.43
C ASP A 35 24.91 14.27 8.42
N ARG A 36 25.14 13.07 8.98
CA ARG A 36 26.25 12.80 9.92
C ARG A 36 27.54 12.42 9.20
N ASP A 37 27.44 11.56 8.18
CA ASP A 37 28.55 11.16 7.32
C ASP A 37 28.01 10.79 5.94
N TYR A 38 28.05 11.77 5.04
CA TYR A 38 27.47 11.62 3.71
C TYR A 38 28.16 10.53 2.90
N LEU A 39 29.50 10.50 2.88
CA LEU A 39 30.25 9.59 2.01
C LEU A 39 30.06 8.13 2.44
N TYR A 40 30.11 7.87 3.75
CA TYR A 40 29.88 6.52 4.28
C TYR A 40 28.44 6.05 4.05
N HIS A 41 27.47 6.89 4.41
CA HIS A 41 26.06 6.49 4.36
C HIS A 41 25.47 6.52 2.96
N PHE A 42 25.99 7.32 2.02
CA PHE A 42 25.58 7.26 0.62
C PHE A 42 25.89 5.89 0.02
N ALA A 43 27.11 5.39 0.24
CA ALA A 43 27.53 4.08 -0.26
C ALA A 43 26.72 2.92 0.34
N TRP A 44 26.25 3.06 1.59
CA TRP A 44 25.50 2.01 2.29
C TRP A 44 23.98 2.08 2.10
N ASN A 45 23.40 3.29 2.13
CA ASN A 45 21.95 3.49 2.16
C ASN A 45 21.38 4.01 0.84
N GLY A 46 22.20 4.33 -0.16
CA GLY A 46 21.75 4.97 -1.40
C GLY A 46 20.67 4.19 -2.14
N GLU A 47 20.81 2.86 -2.16
CA GLU A 47 19.80 1.94 -2.72
C GLU A 47 18.46 2.04 -1.99
N GLU A 48 18.48 1.85 -0.68
CA GLU A 48 17.28 1.87 0.15
C GLU A 48 16.56 3.22 0.05
N LEU A 49 17.33 4.31 0.10
CA LEU A 49 16.79 5.66 -0.01
C LEU A 49 16.13 5.88 -1.38
N PHE A 50 16.78 5.45 -2.48
CA PHE A 50 16.20 5.51 -3.82
C PHE A 50 14.87 4.77 -3.89
N LYS A 51 14.84 3.53 -3.38
CA LYS A 51 13.64 2.68 -3.39
C LYS A 51 12.51 3.30 -2.59
N SER A 52 12.77 3.76 -1.37
CA SER A 52 11.73 4.41 -0.56
C SER A 52 11.17 5.66 -1.23
N TYR A 53 12.00 6.51 -1.84
CA TYR A 53 11.51 7.66 -2.61
C TYR A 53 10.63 7.25 -3.79
N PHE A 54 11.05 6.22 -4.51
CA PHE A 54 10.28 5.69 -5.62
C PHE A 54 8.90 5.19 -5.15
N MET A 55 8.85 4.41 -4.07
CA MET A 55 7.61 3.86 -3.53
C MET A 55 6.69 4.96 -2.98
N VAL A 56 7.20 5.93 -2.22
CA VAL A 56 6.41 7.09 -1.75
C VAL A 56 5.77 7.84 -2.92
N LYS A 57 6.52 8.05 -4.01
CA LYS A 57 5.97 8.69 -5.20
C LYS A 57 4.81 7.88 -5.78
N GLN A 58 4.99 6.58 -6.00
CA GLN A 58 3.97 5.74 -6.63
C GLN A 58 2.71 5.58 -5.77
N TYR A 59 2.88 5.41 -4.45
CA TYR A 59 1.76 5.37 -3.52
C TYR A 59 1.10 6.74 -3.36
N GLY A 60 1.88 7.81 -3.34
CA GLY A 60 1.37 9.18 -3.26
C GLY A 60 0.49 9.54 -4.44
N GLU A 61 0.88 9.14 -5.67
CA GLU A 61 0.05 9.31 -6.87
C GLU A 61 -1.29 8.57 -6.74
N LEU A 62 -1.28 7.29 -6.32
CA LEU A 62 -2.53 6.53 -6.08
C LEU A 62 -3.39 7.18 -4.98
N ARG A 63 -2.78 7.67 -3.90
CA ARG A 63 -3.48 8.35 -2.81
C ARG A 63 -4.22 9.59 -3.31
N GLN A 64 -3.62 10.35 -4.23
CA GLN A 64 -4.30 11.48 -4.85
C GLN A 64 -5.50 11.02 -5.70
N VAL A 65 -5.34 9.95 -6.47
CA VAL A 65 -6.45 9.37 -7.25
C VAL A 65 -7.60 8.97 -6.34
N ILE A 66 -7.34 8.24 -5.24
CA ILE A 66 -8.37 7.86 -4.26
C ILE A 66 -9.10 9.09 -3.69
N ARG A 67 -8.37 10.18 -3.41
CA ARG A 67 -8.94 11.41 -2.83
C ARG A 67 -9.90 12.13 -3.78
N VAL A 68 -9.62 12.11 -5.08
CA VAL A 68 -10.38 12.87 -6.08
C VAL A 68 -11.36 12.01 -6.88
N ALA A 69 -11.25 10.69 -6.79
CA ALA A 69 -12.09 9.79 -7.57
C ALA A 69 -13.57 9.95 -7.22
N GLU A 70 -14.41 10.12 -8.24
CA GLU A 70 -15.86 10.21 -8.07
C GLU A 70 -16.51 8.82 -8.00
N ALA A 71 -15.83 7.81 -8.56
CA ALA A 71 -16.27 6.43 -8.59
C ALA A 71 -15.12 5.45 -8.30
N PRO A 72 -15.38 4.31 -7.62
CA PRO A 72 -14.36 3.27 -7.39
C PRO A 72 -13.75 2.73 -8.68
N GLY A 73 -14.50 2.74 -9.78
CA GLY A 73 -14.04 2.32 -11.09
C GLY A 73 -12.83 3.12 -11.60
N GLU A 74 -12.70 4.40 -11.23
CA GLU A 74 -11.54 5.22 -11.58
C GLU A 74 -10.27 4.74 -10.86
N VAL A 75 -10.41 4.36 -9.58
CA VAL A 75 -9.31 3.81 -8.80
C VAL A 75 -8.90 2.43 -9.33
N HIS A 76 -9.86 1.56 -9.64
CA HIS A 76 -9.60 0.28 -10.30
C HIS A 76 -8.87 0.48 -11.64
N GLY A 77 -9.37 1.37 -12.49
CA GLY A 77 -8.76 1.67 -13.79
C GLY A 77 -7.32 2.16 -13.63
N TYR A 78 -7.05 3.03 -12.67
CA TYR A 78 -5.70 3.50 -12.37
C TYR A 78 -4.78 2.38 -11.89
N ILE A 79 -5.22 1.54 -10.95
CA ILE A 79 -4.42 0.43 -10.41
C ILE A 79 -4.09 -0.58 -11.51
N GLN A 80 -5.07 -0.95 -12.33
CA GLN A 80 -4.87 -1.86 -13.46
C GLN A 80 -3.88 -1.28 -14.46
N HIS A 81 -4.06 -0.01 -14.86
CA HIS A 81 -3.15 0.67 -15.77
C HIS A 81 -1.72 0.72 -15.23
N LYS A 82 -1.51 1.08 -13.96
CA LYS A 82 -0.18 1.12 -13.34
C LYS A 82 0.46 -0.26 -13.20
N ARG A 83 -0.34 -1.28 -12.89
CA ARG A 83 0.13 -2.67 -12.86
C ARG A 83 0.57 -3.15 -14.24
N GLU A 84 -0.17 -2.82 -15.28
CA GLU A 84 0.19 -3.13 -16.67
C GLU A 84 1.44 -2.37 -17.12
N GLU A 85 1.58 -1.09 -16.76
CA GLU A 85 2.79 -0.31 -17.01
C GLU A 85 4.03 -0.98 -16.40
N CYS A 86 3.94 -1.42 -15.14
CA CYS A 86 5.01 -2.15 -14.47
C CYS A 86 5.30 -3.49 -15.17
N LEU A 87 4.27 -4.28 -15.48
CA LEU A 87 4.44 -5.58 -16.15
C LEU A 87 5.08 -5.44 -17.53
N LYS A 88 4.67 -4.43 -18.31
CA LYS A 88 5.23 -4.15 -19.62
C LYS A 88 6.73 -3.83 -19.52
N GLU A 89 7.12 -2.96 -18.59
CA GLU A 89 8.52 -2.62 -18.37
C GLU A 89 9.32 -3.85 -17.89
N LEU A 90 8.76 -4.67 -17.00
CA LEU A 90 9.44 -5.86 -16.47
C LEU A 90 9.62 -6.98 -17.49
N VAL A 91 8.66 -7.15 -18.42
CA VAL A 91 8.68 -8.26 -19.40
C VAL A 91 9.35 -7.84 -20.70
N SER A 92 9.14 -6.61 -21.15
CA SER A 92 9.59 -6.13 -22.46
C SER A 92 10.71 -5.08 -22.38
N GLY A 93 10.96 -4.53 -21.19
CA GLY A 93 12.01 -3.55 -20.96
C GLY A 93 13.40 -4.18 -20.89
N SER A 94 14.42 -3.32 -21.01
CA SER A 94 15.80 -3.75 -20.86
C SER A 94 16.16 -3.87 -19.39
N ILE A 95 16.81 -4.98 -19.00
CA ILE A 95 17.29 -5.19 -17.63
C ILE A 95 18.30 -4.11 -17.23
N ARG A 96 19.11 -3.64 -18.18
CA ARG A 96 20.03 -2.50 -18.00
C ARG A 96 19.61 -1.33 -18.85
N ARG A 97 19.77 -0.11 -18.34
CA ARG A 97 19.47 1.11 -19.12
C ARG A 97 20.41 1.32 -20.31
N ARG A 98 21.62 0.75 -20.27
CA ARG A 98 22.72 0.95 -21.24
C ARG A 98 23.21 2.41 -21.29
N SER A 99 23.19 3.07 -20.13
CA SER A 99 23.86 4.35 -19.92
C SER A 99 25.38 4.15 -19.85
N THR A 100 26.14 5.18 -20.19
CA THR A 100 27.59 5.24 -19.88
C THR A 100 27.84 5.58 -18.41
N ASP A 101 26.81 5.97 -17.67
CA ASP A 101 26.84 6.23 -16.23
C ASP A 101 26.36 5.00 -15.45
N ASP A 102 27.25 4.45 -14.62
CA ASP A 102 26.98 3.25 -13.82
C ASP A 102 25.92 3.46 -12.73
N ILE A 103 25.88 4.65 -12.12
CA ILE A 103 24.87 4.98 -11.10
C ILE A 103 23.49 5.00 -11.76
N PHE A 104 23.39 5.52 -12.98
CA PHE A 104 22.12 5.53 -13.71
C PHE A 104 21.66 4.12 -14.11
N ASN A 105 22.59 3.25 -14.48
CA ASN A 105 22.28 1.83 -14.75
C ASN A 105 21.81 1.11 -13.48
N LEU A 106 22.44 1.41 -12.33
CA LEU A 106 22.08 0.82 -11.04
C LEU A 106 20.71 1.30 -10.55
N ALA A 107 20.44 2.60 -10.65
CA ALA A 107 19.14 3.19 -10.35
C ALA A 107 18.00 2.58 -11.20
N HIS A 108 18.29 2.24 -12.47
CA HIS A 108 17.32 1.52 -13.31
C HIS A 108 17.01 0.13 -12.76
N THR A 109 18.01 -0.63 -12.31
CA THR A 109 17.79 -1.93 -11.67
C THR A 109 16.94 -1.79 -10.41
N TYR A 110 17.22 -0.81 -9.56
CA TYR A 110 16.42 -0.54 -8.35
C TYR A 110 14.97 -0.20 -8.68
N ARG A 111 14.74 0.59 -9.74
CA ARG A 111 13.40 0.87 -10.24
C ARG A 111 12.67 -0.40 -10.66
N LEU A 112 13.32 -1.32 -11.37
CA LEU A 112 12.71 -2.59 -11.76
C LEU A 112 12.33 -3.44 -10.55
N GLU A 113 13.18 -3.51 -9.52
CA GLU A 113 12.86 -4.21 -8.27
C GLU A 113 11.66 -3.59 -7.55
N CYS A 114 11.58 -2.25 -7.48
CA CYS A 114 10.39 -1.57 -6.98
C CYS A 114 9.13 -1.91 -7.79
N MET A 115 9.23 -1.94 -9.12
CA MET A 115 8.11 -2.33 -9.99
C MET A 115 7.64 -3.76 -9.73
N GLN A 116 8.55 -4.70 -9.45
CA GLN A 116 8.17 -6.06 -9.05
C GLN A 116 7.36 -6.07 -7.74
N GLY A 117 7.75 -5.24 -6.77
CA GLY A 117 7.00 -5.00 -5.54
C GLY A 117 5.61 -4.41 -5.83
N LEU A 118 5.55 -3.36 -6.65
CA LEU A 118 4.31 -2.69 -7.03
C LEU A 118 3.31 -3.61 -7.73
N VAL A 119 3.76 -4.52 -8.60
CA VAL A 119 2.86 -5.50 -9.23
C VAL A 119 2.12 -6.35 -8.19
N LYS A 120 2.80 -6.72 -7.10
CA LYS A 120 2.20 -7.47 -5.97
C LYS A 120 1.28 -6.57 -5.15
N ASP A 121 1.73 -5.36 -4.83
CA ASP A 121 0.94 -4.40 -4.06
C ASP A 121 -0.35 -4.02 -4.79
N TYR A 122 -0.30 -3.71 -6.09
CA TYR A 122 -1.46 -3.40 -6.92
C TYR A 122 -2.46 -4.56 -6.97
N ALA A 123 -1.98 -5.81 -7.06
CA ALA A 123 -2.86 -6.98 -6.96
C ALA A 123 -3.51 -7.10 -5.56
N GLY A 124 -2.82 -6.68 -4.50
CA GLY A 124 -3.37 -6.57 -3.16
C GLY A 124 -4.41 -5.45 -3.04
N PHE A 125 -4.15 -4.29 -3.66
CA PHE A 125 -5.05 -3.15 -3.63
C PHE A 125 -6.38 -3.43 -4.31
N GLU A 126 -6.37 -4.13 -5.45
CA GLU A 126 -7.59 -4.63 -6.10
C GLU A 126 -8.44 -5.50 -5.17
N ARG A 127 -7.79 -6.34 -4.35
CA ARG A 127 -8.49 -7.17 -3.36
C ARG A 127 -9.08 -6.34 -2.24
N LEU A 128 -8.37 -5.32 -1.76
CA LEU A 128 -8.87 -4.38 -0.74
C LEU A 128 -10.11 -3.61 -1.25
N LEU A 129 -10.07 -3.11 -2.48
CA LEU A 129 -11.23 -2.46 -3.10
C LEU A 129 -12.45 -3.38 -3.23
N SER A 130 -12.21 -4.67 -3.42
CA SER A 130 -13.26 -5.69 -3.52
C SER A 130 -13.77 -6.19 -2.16
N MET A 131 -13.22 -5.73 -1.03
CA MET A 131 -13.59 -6.21 0.29
C MET A 131 -15.04 -5.87 0.66
N LYS A 132 -15.66 -6.79 1.41
CA LYS A 132 -16.98 -6.58 2.01
C LYS A 132 -16.82 -6.11 3.46
N ALA A 133 -17.66 -5.16 3.86
CA ALA A 133 -17.76 -4.77 5.25
C ALA A 133 -18.12 -6.00 6.11
N PRO A 134 -17.45 -6.22 7.27
CA PRO A 134 -17.81 -7.29 8.18
C PRO A 134 -19.29 -7.16 8.56
N GLN A 135 -20.08 -8.22 8.37
CA GLN A 135 -21.44 -8.24 8.88
C GLN A 135 -21.37 -8.16 10.40
N LYS A 136 -21.99 -7.13 11.00
CA LYS A 136 -22.19 -7.07 12.45
C LYS A 136 -23.07 -8.25 12.84
N GLU A 137 -22.47 -9.34 13.31
CA GLU A 137 -23.20 -10.35 14.07
C GLU A 137 -23.72 -9.65 15.33
N ILE A 138 -24.98 -9.23 15.29
CA ILE A 138 -25.72 -8.82 16.48
C ILE A 138 -25.89 -10.09 17.31
N LYS A 139 -24.93 -10.37 18.20
CA LYS A 139 -25.15 -11.28 19.31
C LYS A 139 -26.19 -10.63 20.22
N THR A 140 -27.47 -10.86 19.92
CA THR A 140 -28.55 -10.72 20.90
C THR A 140 -28.25 -11.72 22.01
N LYS A 141 -27.48 -11.27 23.01
CA LYS A 141 -27.48 -11.91 24.33
C LYS A 141 -28.92 -11.84 24.83
N LYS A 142 -29.70 -12.90 24.62
CA LYS A 142 -30.90 -13.16 25.45
C LYS A 142 -30.41 -13.12 26.90
N GLY A 143 -30.83 -12.11 27.64
CA GLY A 143 -30.55 -11.99 29.06
C GLY A 143 -31.05 -13.24 29.81
N PRO A 144 -30.45 -13.60 30.94
CA PRO A 144 -30.85 -14.80 31.65
C PRO A 144 -32.31 -14.66 32.11
N GLU A 145 -33.16 -15.57 31.64
CA GLU A 145 -34.51 -15.74 32.17
C GLU A 145 -34.41 -16.02 33.67
N ARG A 146 -34.91 -15.08 34.47
CA ARG A 146 -35.09 -15.27 35.92
C ARG A 146 -36.07 -16.43 36.12
N LYS A 147 -35.58 -17.60 36.49
CA LYS A 147 -36.42 -18.67 37.04
C LYS A 147 -37.02 -18.15 38.35
N ARG A 148 -38.35 -17.96 38.37
CA ARG A 148 -39.12 -17.77 39.60
C ARG A 148 -38.96 -19.06 40.43
N GLN A 149 -38.48 -18.93 41.67
CA GLN A 149 -38.61 -19.98 42.66
C GLN A 149 -40.05 -19.92 43.17
N ASP A 150 -40.92 -20.80 42.64
CA ASP A 150 -42.20 -21.09 43.27
C ASP A 150 -41.96 -22.06 44.43
N GLY A 151 -42.50 -21.69 45.58
CA GLY A 151 -42.14 -22.21 46.90
C GLY A 151 -42.53 -23.67 47.15
N LEU A 152 -41.69 -24.35 47.93
CA LEU A 152 -42.11 -25.49 48.73
C LEU A 152 -43.07 -24.99 49.82
N LYS A 153 -44.31 -25.50 49.82
CA LYS A 153 -45.12 -25.59 51.04
C LYS A 153 -44.92 -26.97 51.64
N MET A 154 -44.48 -27.01 52.90
CA MET A 154 -44.70 -28.15 53.80
C MET A 154 -46.10 -28.02 54.43
#